data_AF-A0A6N7IBR9-F1
#
_entry.id   AF-A0A6N7IBR9-F1
#
_cell.length_a   1.000
_cell.length_b   1.000
_cell.length_c   1.000
_cell.angle_alpha   90.00
_cell.angle_beta   90.00
_cell.angle_gamma   90.00
#
_symmetry.space_group_name_H-M   'P 1'
#
loop_
_entity.id
_entity.type
_entity.pdbx_description
1 polymer ?
#
loop_
_entity_poly.entity_id
_entity_poly.type
_entity_poly.pdbx_seq_one_letter_code
_entity_poly.pdbx_strand_id
1 'polypeptide(L)' 'MLTFSEAAQRLNVPESWLREKVARRQVPHTRLGKHVRFTKETLRRSCGAATGHHAGSR' A
#
# COMPACT_ATOMS: atom_id res chain seq x y z
N MET A 1 -9.37 0.30 11.21
CA MET A 1 -8.04 0.89 10.92
C MET A 1 -7.17 -0.24 10.40
N LEU A 2 -6.58 -0.16 9.21
CA LEU A 2 -5.84 -1.29 8.62
C LEU A 2 -4.33 -1.17 8.86
N THR A 3 -3.72 -2.26 9.28
CA THR A 3 -2.26 -2.42 9.36
C THR A 3 -1.68 -2.70 7.98
N PHE A 4 -0.35 -2.66 7.85
CA PHE A 4 0.32 -3.02 6.59
C PHE A 4 -0.06 -4.41 6.09
N SER A 5 -0.08 -5.40 7.00
CA SER A 5 -0.43 -6.78 6.65
C SER A 5 -1.89 -6.89 6.18
N GLU A 6 -2.82 -6.18 6.82
CA GLU A 6 -4.22 -6.24 6.42
C GLU A 6 -4.53 -5.46 5.13
N ALA A 7 -3.79 -4.37 4.88
CA ALA A 7 -3.84 -3.65 3.62
C ALA A 7 -3.22 -4.47 2.47
N ALA A 8 -2.12 -5.17 2.74
CA ALA A 8 -1.45 -6.06 1.80
C ALA A 8 -2.35 -7.22 1.38
N GLN A 9 -2.99 -7.91 2.34
CA GLN A 9 -3.96 -8.96 2.07
C GLN A 9 -5.17 -8.45 1.26
N ARG A 10 -5.69 -7.26 1.58
CA ARG A 10 -6.81 -6.68 0.81
C ARG A 10 -6.45 -6.24 -0.60
N LEU A 11 -5.22 -5.79 -0.83
CA LEU A 11 -4.72 -5.50 -2.18
C LEU A 11 -4.22 -6.75 -2.92
N ASN A 12 -4.11 -7.87 -2.22
CA ASN A 12 -3.43 -9.08 -2.69
C ASN A 12 -2.02 -8.80 -3.21
N VAL A 13 -1.27 -7.95 -2.48
CA VAL A 13 0.12 -7.58 -2.77
C VAL A 13 1.02 -7.97 -1.60
N PRO A 14 2.31 -8.23 -1.83
CA PRO A 14 3.24 -8.48 -0.73
C PRO A 14 3.47 -7.25 0.14
N GLU A 15 3.63 -7.45 1.46
CA GLU A 15 3.88 -6.37 2.43
C GLU A 15 5.13 -5.55 2.09
N SER A 16 6.18 -6.21 1.59
CA SER A 16 7.43 -5.55 1.20
C SER A 16 7.18 -4.51 0.10
N TRP A 17 6.39 -4.88 -0.92
CA TRP A 17 5.97 -3.96 -1.99
C TRP A 17 5.16 -2.79 -1.45
N LEU A 18 4.23 -3.05 -0.51
CA LEU A 18 3.43 -1.99 0.10
C LEU A 18 4.29 -1.01 0.91
N ARG A 19 5.25 -1.50 1.69
CA ARG A 19 6.20 -0.65 2.45
C ARG A 19 7.07 0.19 1.51
N GLU A 20 7.58 -0.40 0.44
CA GLU A 20 8.41 0.31 -0.54
C GLU A 20 7.60 1.40 -1.26
N LYS A 21 6.36 1.10 -1.68
CA LYS A 21 5.49 2.08 -2.32
C LYS A 21 5.07 3.22 -1.39
N VAL A 22 4.89 2.94 -0.10
CA VAL A 22 4.63 3.96 0.93
C VAL A 22 5.84 4.85 1.13
N ALA A 23 7.04 4.26 1.24
CA ALA A 23 8.29 5.01 1.34
C ALA A 23 8.51 5.92 0.11
N ARG A 24 8.18 5.41 -1.08
CA ARG A 24 8.24 6.16 -2.34
C ARG A 24 7.04 7.10 -2.57
N ARG A 25 6.11 7.21 -1.61
CA ARG A 25 4.88 8.03 -1.68
C ARG A 25 4.00 7.77 -2.92
N GLN A 26 4.14 6.59 -3.52
CA GLN A 26 3.38 6.18 -4.70
C GLN A 26 2.01 5.61 -4.34
N VAL A 27 1.84 5.15 -3.10
CA VAL A 27 0.55 4.76 -2.56
C VAL A 27 0.03 5.92 -1.70
N PRO A 28 -1.16 6.46 -1.99
CA PRO A 28 -1.73 7.50 -1.19
C PRO A 28 -2.08 6.89 0.17
N HIS A 29 -1.55 7.48 1.22
CA HIS A 29 -1.64 7.00 2.59
C HIS A 29 -1.90 8.18 3.51
N THR A 30 -2.68 7.97 4.56
CA THR A 30 -2.95 9.02 5.54
C THR A 30 -1.92 8.89 6.66
N ARG A 31 -1.04 9.88 6.82
CA ARG A 31 -0.07 9.89 7.91
C ARG A 31 -0.73 10.47 9.16
N LEU A 32 -1.01 9.61 10.13
CA LEU A 32 -1.57 9.98 11.43
C LEU A 32 -0.42 10.02 12.44
N GLY A 33 0.36 11.10 12.41
CA GLY A 33 1.57 11.24 13.21
C GLY A 33 2.65 10.21 12.84
N LYS A 34 3.01 9.34 13.79
CA LYS A 34 4.00 8.26 13.58
C LYS A 34 3.44 7.04 12.83
N HIS A 35 2.11 6.94 12.70
CA HIS A 35 1.48 5.79 12.06
C HIS A 35 0.99 6.13 10.66
N VAL A 36 1.33 5.27 9.71
CA VAL A 36 0.73 5.28 8.37
C VAL A 36 -0.59 4.53 8.43
N ARG A 37 -1.67 5.15 7.95
CA ARG A 37 -3.01 4.56 7.88
C ARG A 37 -3.45 4.43 6.44
N PHE A 38 -3.93 3.24 6.10
CA PHE A 38 -4.60 2.96 4.83
C PHE A 38 -6.10 3.00 5.06
N THR A 39 -6.81 3.82 4.29
CA THR A 39 -8.27 3.76 4.21
C THR A 39 -8.67 3.03 2.94
N LYS A 40 -9.84 2.37 2.93
CA LYS A 40 -10.35 1.69 1.72
C LYS A 40 -10.41 2.63 0.51
N GLU A 41 -10.65 3.91 0.76
CA GLU A 41 -10.68 4.95 -0.27
C GLU A 41 -9.30 5.25 -0.86
N THR A 42 -8.26 5.35 -0.03
CA THR A 42 -6.89 5.51 -0.52
C THR A 42 -6.42 4.29 -1.30
N LEU A 43 -6.77 3.09 -0.83
CA LEU A 43 -6.47 1.83 -1.54
C LEU A 43 -7.16 1.76 -2.91
N ARG A 44 -8.45 2.14 -3.01
CA ARG A 44 -9.16 2.24 -4.30
C ARG A 44 -8.50 3.22 -5.24
N ARG A 45 -8.03 4.37 -4.74
CA ARG A 45 -7.40 5.41 -5.57
C ARG A 45 -6.07 4.96 -6.17
N SER A 46 -5.32 4.10 -5.48
CA SER A 46 -4.09 3.50 -6.02
C SER A 46 -4.36 2.39 -7.03
N CYS A 47 -5.44 1.63 -6.86
CA CYS A 47 -5.80 0.54 -7.77
C CYS A 47 -6.20 1.03 -9.19
N GLY A 48 -6.51 2.32 -9.33
CA GLY A 48 -6.85 2.92 -10.63
C GLY A 48 -5.69 3.07 -11.63
N ALA A 49 -4.43 2.80 -11.25
CA ALA A 49 -3.28 3.06 -12.13
C ALA A 49 -2.11 2.04 -12.06
N ALA A 50 -2.23 0.95 -11.31
CA ALA A 50 -1.11 0.04 -11.08
C ALA A 50 -1.06 -1.13 -12.07
N THR A 51 -0.88 -0.82 -13.35
CA THR A 51 -0.49 -1.81 -14.35
C THR A 51 0.99 -2.20 -14.14
N GLY A 52 1.18 -3.46 -13.72
CA GLY A 52 2.35 -4.29 -13.99
C GLY A 52 3.71 -3.78 -13.54
N HIS A 53 4.16 -4.11 -12.32
CA HIS A 53 5.58 -4.38 -12.01
C HIS A 53 5.64 -5.17 -10.70
N HIS A 54 5.44 -6.49 -10.77
CA HIS A 54 5.77 -7.43 -9.68
C HIS A 54 7.24 -7.84 -9.86
N ALA A 55 8.17 -6.89 -9.67
CA ALA A 55 9.59 -7.22 -9.57
C ALA A 55 9.82 -7.84 -8.19
N GLY A 56 10.20 -9.12 -8.20
CA GLY A 56 10.27 -9.95 -7.00
C GLY A 56 11.40 -9.60 -6.06
N SER A 57 11.43 -10.29 -4.92
CA SER A 57 12.62 -10.95 -4.38
C SER A 57 12.21 -11.86 -3.23
N ARG A 58 13.01 -12.94 -3.12
CA ARG A 58 13.00 -14.06 -2.17
C ARG A 58 12.72 -13.71 -0.72
#